data_AF-A0A927WL05-F1
#
_entry.id   AF-A0A927WL05-F1
#
_cell.length_a   1.000
_cell.length_b   1.000
_cell.length_c   1.000
_cell.angle_alpha   90.00
_cell.angle_beta   90.00
_cell.angle_gamma   90.00
#
_symmetry.space_group_name_H-M   'P 1'
#
loop_
_entity.id
_entity.type
_entity.pdbx_description
1 polymer ?
#
loop_
_entity_poly.entity_id
_entity_poly.type
_entity_poly.pdbx_seq_one_letter_code
_entity_poly.pdbx_strand_id
1 'polypeptide(L)'
;MKPAIAAVIALLVILSAFPAEAAKVDRVVAVTTAHDSLPPLVAERMNHSVAAIASQLLEGKEIAAVQAGNASYAALIHEVFDKVLVGYTVKQVRIQPAAETKVEVELLPWSEVIQSVQVETSVEGMPPRIENMVRQDLTGVERVFEDAMMGLPTAAADWTNGVLKQHLNAYLEQHLPEFRADFDVNPEPHTQVKLMVYPRLPVVRTVDLSMRSDTVPNSALLARRDVMQAQVDEIVGVPVGFVRRHRQELEQAFAQGLDNRQDFRALSMQTKVAIEPAERTQVMSRSDTSRYRLRLSGWLDIGRKEKASHKNDENMLLRLHAGQMLGSKDEIFVLADLLPEKMKWNWQLGWQHDLRGGRLVGLRYDMRKHKLIYDIRQQLAPRWLLRYEYRTADNMGEAALRYRLHDFVSLEYVLDNEQNWLRLIGNF
;
A
#
# COMPACT_ATOMS: atom_id res chain seq x y z
N MET A 1 21.35 -97.00 -19.30
CA MET A 1 20.71 -95.79 -18.72
C MET A 1 21.54 -95.12 -17.61
N LYS A 2 22.89 -95.16 -17.64
CA LYS A 2 23.75 -94.53 -16.62
C LYS A 2 24.56 -93.27 -17.03
N PRO A 3 24.68 -92.85 -18.31
CA PRO A 3 25.39 -91.60 -18.64
C PRO A 3 24.48 -90.35 -18.70
N ALA A 4 23.17 -90.52 -18.92
CA ALA A 4 22.25 -89.39 -19.09
C ALA A 4 21.94 -88.65 -17.79
N ILE A 5 21.90 -89.34 -16.65
CA ILE A 5 21.57 -88.73 -15.35
C ILE A 5 22.78 -87.94 -14.80
N ALA A 6 24.00 -88.40 -15.06
CA ALA A 6 25.21 -87.67 -14.66
C ALA A 6 25.40 -86.36 -15.45
N ALA A 7 25.03 -86.35 -16.75
CA ALA A 7 25.08 -85.15 -17.58
C ALA A 7 24.04 -84.10 -17.15
N VAL A 8 22.86 -84.52 -16.70
CA VAL A 8 21.80 -83.59 -16.22
C VAL A 8 22.15 -82.99 -14.86
N ILE A 9 22.79 -83.74 -13.96
CA ILE A 9 23.26 -83.20 -12.67
C ILE A 9 24.45 -82.26 -12.86
N ALA A 10 25.39 -82.58 -13.75
CA ALA A 10 26.50 -81.68 -14.10
C ALA A 10 26.00 -80.39 -14.77
N LEU A 11 24.98 -80.46 -15.62
CA LEU A 11 24.38 -79.29 -16.25
C LEU A 11 23.54 -78.45 -15.28
N LEU A 12 22.90 -79.06 -14.27
CA LEU A 12 22.18 -78.34 -13.21
C LEU A 12 23.12 -77.59 -12.26
N VAL A 13 24.30 -78.15 -11.95
CA VAL A 13 25.31 -77.50 -11.09
C VAL A 13 26.01 -76.34 -11.81
N ILE A 14 26.13 -76.41 -13.15
CA ILE A 14 26.72 -75.33 -13.96
C ILE A 14 25.71 -74.20 -14.22
N LEU A 15 24.39 -74.47 -14.26
CA LEU A 15 23.35 -73.43 -14.39
C LEU A 15 23.08 -72.65 -13.09
N SER A 16 23.53 -73.12 -11.93
CA SER A 16 23.40 -72.42 -10.64
C SER A 16 24.54 -71.43 -10.34
N ALA A 17 25.49 -71.24 -11.26
CA ALA A 17 26.62 -70.34 -11.10
C ALA A 17 26.52 -69.08 -11.99
N PHE A 18 25.32 -68.53 -12.18
CA PHE A 18 25.23 -67.12 -12.53
C PHE A 18 25.71 -66.32 -11.31
N PRO A 19 26.69 -65.41 -11.44
CA PRO A 19 26.98 -64.49 -10.35
C PRO A 19 25.68 -63.74 -10.08
N ALA A 20 25.09 -63.94 -8.91
CA ALA A 20 24.03 -63.06 -8.44
C ALA A 20 24.62 -61.66 -8.50
N GLU A 21 24.01 -60.79 -9.31
CA GLU A 21 24.41 -59.38 -9.38
C GLU A 21 24.43 -58.86 -7.95
N ALA A 22 25.62 -58.53 -7.46
CA ALA A 22 25.78 -58.15 -6.06
C ALA A 22 24.89 -56.94 -5.82
N ALA A 23 23.90 -57.09 -4.93
CA ALA A 23 22.97 -56.01 -4.64
C ALA A 23 23.77 -54.81 -4.11
N LYS A 24 23.59 -53.65 -4.73
CA LYS A 24 24.32 -52.41 -4.42
C LYS A 24 23.43 -51.42 -3.70
N VAL A 25 24.05 -50.47 -3.03
CA VAL A 25 23.37 -49.30 -2.49
C VAL A 25 23.04 -48.35 -3.64
N ASP A 26 21.75 -48.16 -3.88
CA ASP A 26 21.23 -47.29 -4.94
C ASP A 26 21.04 -45.85 -4.45
N ARG A 27 20.66 -45.69 -3.18
CA ARG A 27 20.39 -44.39 -2.56
C ARG A 27 20.68 -44.42 -1.06
N VAL A 28 21.07 -43.27 -0.51
CA VAL A 28 21.15 -43.06 0.94
C VAL A 28 20.11 -42.05 1.43
N VAL A 29 19.47 -42.36 2.56
CA VAL A 29 18.58 -41.45 3.29
C VAL A 29 19.12 -41.26 4.71
N ALA A 30 19.18 -40.01 5.17
CA ALA A 30 19.65 -39.69 6.51
C ALA A 30 18.55 -39.13 7.40
N VAL A 31 18.60 -39.48 8.68
CA VAL A 31 17.72 -38.95 9.72
C VAL A 31 18.58 -38.57 10.93
N THR A 32 18.50 -37.31 11.31
CA THR A 32 19.20 -36.71 12.45
C THR A 32 18.21 -36.47 13.56
N THR A 33 18.55 -36.87 14.78
CA THR A 33 17.69 -36.70 15.95
C THR A 33 18.49 -36.13 17.12
N ALA A 34 17.95 -35.12 17.79
CA ALA A 34 18.43 -34.66 19.10
C ALA A 34 17.23 -34.47 20.03
N HIS A 35 17.40 -34.73 21.33
CA HIS A 35 16.30 -34.69 22.29
C HIS A 35 15.91 -33.24 22.62
N ASP A 36 14.75 -32.80 22.12
CA ASP A 36 14.19 -31.44 22.24
C ASP A 36 15.11 -30.29 21.81
N SER A 37 16.27 -30.61 21.24
CA SER A 37 17.31 -29.65 20.93
C SER A 37 17.57 -29.47 19.43
N LEU A 38 16.70 -30.00 18.57
CA LEU A 38 16.85 -29.92 17.12
C LEU A 38 15.54 -29.47 16.46
N PRO A 39 15.41 -28.15 16.15
CA PRO A 39 14.25 -27.62 15.44
C PRO A 39 14.05 -28.31 14.08
N PRO A 40 12.79 -28.55 13.63
CA PRO A 40 12.52 -29.28 12.39
C PRO A 40 13.21 -28.68 11.15
N LEU A 41 13.24 -27.35 11.08
CA LEU A 41 13.87 -26.60 9.99
C LEU A 41 15.39 -26.83 9.91
N VAL A 42 16.05 -26.97 11.06
CA VAL A 42 17.48 -27.29 11.15
C VAL A 42 17.71 -28.78 10.91
N ALA A 43 16.81 -29.63 11.38
CA ALA A 43 16.86 -31.08 11.17
C ALA A 43 16.86 -31.43 9.68
N GLU A 44 15.99 -30.82 8.87
CA GLU A 44 15.97 -31.04 7.41
C GLU A 44 17.31 -30.68 6.76
N ARG A 45 17.86 -29.51 7.10
CA ARG A 45 19.17 -29.09 6.58
C ARG A 45 20.28 -30.06 7.00
N MET A 46 20.28 -30.52 8.25
CA MET A 46 21.25 -31.50 8.73
C MET A 46 21.09 -32.85 8.02
N ASN A 47 19.85 -33.32 7.82
CA ASN A 47 19.56 -34.55 7.08
C ASN A 47 20.12 -34.52 5.66
N HIS A 48 19.96 -33.40 4.95
CA HIS A 48 20.54 -33.23 3.62
C HIS A 48 22.06 -33.30 3.63
N SER A 49 22.72 -32.62 4.58
CA SER A 49 24.18 -32.69 4.74
C SER A 49 24.66 -34.10 5.08
N VAL A 50 23.96 -34.80 5.98
CA VAL A 50 24.29 -36.16 6.39
C VAL A 50 24.13 -37.12 5.21
N ALA A 51 23.01 -37.02 4.49
CA ALA A 51 22.75 -37.83 3.32
C ALA A 51 23.81 -37.62 2.24
N ALA A 52 24.23 -36.39 1.96
CA ALA A 52 25.22 -36.09 0.92
C ALA A 52 26.59 -36.75 1.20
N ILE A 53 27.10 -36.66 2.43
CA ILE A 53 28.38 -37.27 2.81
C ILE A 53 28.25 -38.79 2.87
N ALA A 54 27.17 -39.31 3.46
CA ALA A 54 26.94 -40.75 3.52
C ALA A 54 26.76 -41.38 2.12
N SER A 55 26.16 -40.64 1.18
CA SER A 55 26.04 -41.04 -0.23
C SER A 55 27.41 -41.23 -0.87
N GLN A 56 28.34 -40.28 -0.67
CA GLN A 56 29.71 -40.40 -1.18
C GLN A 56 30.46 -41.62 -0.62
N LEU A 57 30.13 -42.05 0.59
CA LEU A 57 30.79 -43.18 1.26
C LEU A 57 30.19 -44.53 0.90
N LEU A 58 28.87 -44.59 0.62
CA LEU A 58 28.10 -45.83 0.58
C LEU A 58 27.46 -46.12 -0.79
N GLU A 59 27.07 -45.11 -1.57
CA GLU A 59 26.41 -45.34 -2.87
C GLU A 59 27.33 -46.07 -3.85
N GLY A 60 26.73 -47.00 -4.62
CA GLY A 60 27.44 -47.83 -5.58
C GLY A 60 28.26 -48.97 -4.96
N LYS A 61 28.39 -49.04 -3.62
CA LYS A 61 29.02 -50.18 -2.93
C LYS A 61 28.05 -51.36 -2.82
N GLU A 62 28.62 -52.56 -2.75
CA GLU A 62 27.85 -53.78 -2.49
C GLU A 62 27.28 -53.75 -1.08
N ILE A 63 25.99 -54.04 -0.94
CA ILE A 63 25.27 -54.07 0.35
C ILE A 63 25.97 -55.03 1.32
N ALA A 64 26.42 -56.20 0.85
CA ALA A 64 27.14 -57.16 1.67
C ALA A 64 28.46 -56.59 2.22
N ALA A 65 29.19 -55.81 1.41
CA ALA A 65 30.43 -55.16 1.83
C ALA A 65 30.17 -54.01 2.83
N VAL A 66 29.10 -53.24 2.62
CA VAL A 66 28.66 -52.21 3.57
C VAL A 66 28.24 -52.84 4.90
N GLN A 67 27.57 -53.99 4.86
CA GLN A 67 27.13 -54.71 6.05
C GLN A 67 28.29 -55.33 6.83
N ALA A 68 29.27 -55.91 6.14
CA ALA A 68 30.51 -56.40 6.77
C ALA A 68 31.35 -55.26 7.37
N GLY A 69 31.37 -54.09 6.72
CA GLY A 69 32.10 -52.90 7.15
C GLY A 69 31.30 -51.92 8.02
N ASN A 70 30.07 -52.27 8.45
CA ASN A 70 29.11 -51.32 9.04
C ASN A 70 29.71 -50.51 10.20
N ALA A 71 30.39 -51.17 11.14
CA ALA A 71 31.02 -50.49 12.27
C ALA A 71 32.11 -49.49 11.84
N SER A 72 32.87 -49.79 10.79
CA SER A 72 33.91 -48.89 10.28
C SER A 72 33.29 -47.69 9.56
N TYR A 73 32.25 -47.89 8.74
CA TYR A 73 31.53 -46.79 8.11
C TYR A 73 30.83 -45.91 9.13
N ALA A 74 30.21 -46.50 10.16
CA ALA A 74 29.56 -45.77 11.23
C ALA A 74 30.56 -44.94 12.04
N ALA A 75 31.75 -45.47 12.33
CA ALA A 75 32.82 -44.73 13.00
C ALA A 75 33.36 -43.58 12.15
N LEU A 76 33.51 -43.78 10.84
CA LEU A 76 33.99 -42.74 9.93
C LEU A 76 32.95 -41.61 9.77
N ILE A 77 31.67 -41.97 9.63
CA ILE A 77 30.55 -41.02 9.64
C ILE A 77 30.53 -40.25 10.97
N HIS A 78 30.67 -40.96 12.10
CA HIS A 78 30.75 -40.35 13.43
C HIS A 78 31.86 -39.29 13.49
N GLU A 79 33.10 -39.65 13.13
CA GLU A 79 34.25 -38.73 13.20
C GLU A 79 34.09 -37.50 12.31
N VAL A 80 33.53 -37.67 11.10
CA VAL A 80 33.28 -36.56 10.18
C VAL A 80 32.22 -35.62 10.76
N PHE A 81 31.10 -36.15 11.25
CA PHE A 81 30.02 -35.32 11.77
C PHE A 81 30.33 -34.68 13.12
N ASP A 82 31.11 -35.33 13.97
CA ASP A 82 31.56 -34.74 15.24
C ASP A 82 32.43 -33.49 15.02
N LYS A 83 33.13 -33.41 13.88
CA LYS A 83 33.91 -32.23 13.46
C LYS A 83 33.09 -31.17 12.73
N VAL A 84 32.04 -31.59 12.00
CA VAL A 84 31.26 -30.69 11.13
C VAL A 84 30.05 -30.07 11.85
N LEU A 85 29.40 -30.82 12.74
CA LEU A 85 28.17 -30.40 13.42
C LEU A 85 28.46 -29.53 14.64
N VAL A 86 28.94 -28.31 14.39
CA VAL A 86 29.17 -27.32 15.45
C VAL A 86 27.91 -27.13 16.28
N GLY A 87 28.07 -27.16 17.61
CA GLY A 87 26.98 -27.11 18.59
C GLY A 87 26.40 -28.47 19.02
N TYR A 88 26.82 -29.57 18.38
CA TYR A 88 26.44 -30.93 18.78
C TYR A 88 27.64 -31.88 18.88
N THR A 89 27.47 -32.94 19.66
CA THR A 89 28.34 -34.11 19.68
C THR A 89 27.54 -35.30 19.18
N VAL A 90 28.17 -36.16 18.37
CA VAL A 90 27.51 -37.36 17.87
C VAL A 90 27.49 -38.43 18.97
N LYS A 91 26.31 -38.83 19.42
CA LYS A 91 26.14 -39.90 20.40
C LYS A 91 26.20 -41.28 19.75
N GLN A 92 25.52 -41.44 18.63
CA GLN A 92 25.47 -42.72 17.91
C GLN A 92 25.20 -42.53 16.43
N VAL A 93 25.82 -43.37 15.61
CA VAL A 93 25.50 -43.53 14.18
C VAL A 93 25.01 -44.96 13.96
N ARG A 94 23.85 -45.13 13.31
CA ARG A 94 23.32 -46.43 12.91
C ARG A 94 23.13 -46.45 11.40
N ILE A 95 23.74 -47.44 10.75
CA ILE A 95 23.57 -47.66 9.31
C ILE A 95 22.75 -48.94 9.15
N GLN A 96 21.67 -48.85 8.37
CA GLN A 96 20.82 -49.97 7.98
C GLN A 96 21.05 -50.22 6.48
N PRO A 97 21.96 -51.16 6.12
CA PRO A 97 22.31 -51.40 4.73
C PRO A 97 21.14 -52.04 3.99
N ALA A 98 20.75 -51.42 2.88
CA ALA A 98 19.76 -51.91 1.92
C ALA A 98 19.96 -51.16 0.59
N ALA A 99 19.16 -51.49 -0.43
CA ALA A 99 19.17 -50.74 -1.69
C ALA A 99 18.93 -49.23 -1.43
N GLU A 100 17.99 -48.91 -0.54
CA GLU A 100 17.89 -47.61 0.12
C GLU A 100 18.51 -47.70 1.52
N THR A 101 19.76 -47.29 1.66
CA THR A 101 20.47 -47.37 2.95
C THR A 101 20.05 -46.22 3.86
N LYS A 102 19.60 -46.54 5.07
CA LYS A 102 19.21 -45.54 6.07
C LYS A 102 20.36 -45.27 7.03
N VAL A 103 20.71 -44.00 7.20
CA VAL A 103 21.73 -43.53 8.16
C VAL A 103 21.04 -42.70 9.23
N GLU A 104 21.05 -43.18 10.46
CA GLU A 104 20.49 -42.48 11.62
C GLU A 104 21.63 -41.91 12.47
N VAL A 105 21.58 -40.61 12.76
CA VAL A 105 22.57 -39.91 13.57
C VAL A 105 21.89 -39.32 14.80
N GLU A 106 22.24 -39.82 15.97
CA GLU A 106 21.76 -39.32 17.26
C GLU A 106 22.75 -38.29 17.81
N LEU A 107 22.26 -37.09 18.08
CA LEU A 107 23.04 -35.93 18.52
C LEU A 107 22.72 -35.56 19.98
N LEU A 108 23.73 -35.02 20.66
CA LEU A 108 23.58 -34.36 21.95
C LEU A 108 24.10 -32.92 21.88
N PRO A 109 23.40 -31.94 22.46
CA PRO A 109 23.91 -30.59 22.55
C PRO A 109 25.05 -30.52 23.57
N TRP A 110 26.15 -29.83 23.25
CA TRP A 110 27.28 -29.61 24.18
C TRP A 110 27.36 -28.16 24.69
N SER A 111 26.47 -27.29 24.22
CA SER A 111 26.32 -25.91 24.67
C SER A 111 24.92 -25.68 25.23
N GLU A 112 24.72 -24.54 25.89
CA GLU A 112 23.39 -24.12 26.34
C GLU A 112 22.42 -24.02 25.16
N VAL A 113 21.14 -24.17 25.46
CA VAL A 113 20.06 -24.20 24.47
C VAL A 113 19.29 -22.88 24.52
N ILE A 114 18.86 -22.39 23.36
CA ILE A 114 18.01 -21.20 23.22
C ILE A 114 16.63 -21.50 23.81
N GLN A 115 16.23 -20.70 24.81
CA GLN A 115 14.97 -20.84 25.55
C GLN A 115 13.93 -19.81 25.14
N SER A 116 14.38 -18.64 24.66
CA SER A 116 13.50 -17.57 24.19
C SER A 116 14.17 -16.77 23.09
N VAL A 117 13.35 -16.19 22.20
CA VAL A 117 13.79 -15.32 21.12
C VAL A 117 13.06 -13.98 21.23
N GLN A 118 13.81 -12.89 21.23
CA GLN A 118 13.26 -11.54 21.18
C GLN A 118 13.69 -10.86 19.89
N VAL A 119 12.72 -10.38 19.10
CA VAL A 119 12.98 -9.67 17.84
C VAL A 119 12.77 -8.17 18.01
N GLU A 120 13.80 -7.39 17.77
CA GLU A 120 13.74 -5.94 17.68
C GLU A 120 13.73 -5.53 16.21
N THR A 121 12.62 -4.94 15.77
CA THR A 121 12.45 -4.49 14.38
C THR A 121 12.74 -3.00 14.24
N SER A 122 13.59 -2.63 13.29
CA SER A 122 13.84 -1.26 12.84
C SER A 122 13.54 -1.11 11.35
N VAL A 123 12.95 0.02 10.97
CA VAL A 123 12.62 0.34 9.57
C VAL A 123 13.47 1.53 9.13
N GLU A 124 14.33 1.32 8.14
CA GLU A 124 15.28 2.33 7.71
C GLU A 124 14.67 3.32 6.72
N GLY A 125 14.95 4.61 6.93
CA GLY A 125 14.61 5.67 5.98
C GLY A 125 13.11 5.98 5.85
N MET A 126 12.28 5.51 6.78
CA MET A 126 10.84 5.75 6.79
C MET A 126 10.43 6.74 7.88
N PRO A 127 9.44 7.62 7.62
CA PRO A 127 8.90 8.47 8.68
C PRO A 127 8.07 7.67 9.68
N PRO A 128 7.87 8.18 10.93
CA PRO A 128 7.27 7.42 12.03
C PRO A 128 5.90 6.82 11.73
N ARG A 129 5.05 7.50 10.95
CA ARG A 129 3.74 6.97 10.55
C ARG A 129 3.90 5.71 9.71
N ILE A 130 4.77 5.76 8.71
CA ILE A 130 5.00 4.65 7.79
C ILE A 130 5.70 3.51 8.51
N GLU A 131 6.66 3.80 9.41
CA GLU A 131 7.28 2.79 10.26
C GLU A 131 6.23 2.03 11.08
N ASN A 132 5.27 2.72 11.70
CA ASN A 132 4.21 2.07 12.47
C ASN A 132 3.35 1.15 11.60
N MET A 133 3.01 1.56 10.38
CA MET A 133 2.24 0.74 9.43
C MET A 133 3.03 -0.49 8.99
N VAL A 134 4.33 -0.34 8.71
CA VAL A 134 5.23 -1.46 8.42
C VAL A 134 5.32 -2.42 9.60
N ARG A 135 5.44 -1.92 10.82
CA ARG A 135 5.48 -2.74 12.05
C ARG A 135 4.17 -3.52 12.26
N GLN A 136 3.03 -2.91 11.94
CA GLN A 136 1.74 -3.61 11.97
C GLN A 136 1.68 -4.75 10.95
N ASP A 137 2.15 -4.53 9.72
CA ASP A 137 2.21 -5.57 8.68
C ASP A 137 3.19 -6.71 9.03
N LEU A 138 4.21 -6.43 9.84
CA LEU A 138 5.20 -7.41 10.29
C LEU A 138 4.78 -8.20 11.53
N THR A 139 3.60 -7.94 12.10
CA THR A 139 3.12 -8.64 13.30
C THR A 139 3.15 -10.15 13.10
N GLY A 140 3.92 -10.87 13.92
CA GLY A 140 4.06 -12.33 13.85
C GLY A 140 5.33 -12.81 13.16
N VAL A 141 6.19 -11.90 12.68
CA VAL A 141 7.52 -12.24 12.14
C VAL A 141 8.39 -12.97 13.17
N GLU A 142 8.13 -12.75 14.46
CA GLU A 142 8.81 -13.41 15.57
C GLU A 142 8.77 -14.94 15.47
N ARG A 143 7.64 -15.49 15.00
CA ARG A 143 7.45 -16.94 14.84
C ARG A 143 8.44 -17.56 13.86
N VAL A 144 8.83 -16.82 12.82
CA VAL A 144 9.85 -17.29 11.85
C VAL A 144 11.18 -17.59 12.56
N PHE A 145 11.52 -16.78 13.56
CA PHE A 145 12.73 -16.95 14.34
C PHE A 145 12.56 -17.99 15.46
N GLU A 146 11.41 -18.01 16.14
CA GLU A 146 11.09 -19.01 17.15
C GLU A 146 11.11 -20.45 16.59
N ASP A 147 10.44 -20.69 15.46
CA ASP A 147 10.33 -22.02 14.84
C ASP A 147 11.70 -22.60 14.41
N ALA A 148 12.67 -21.73 14.12
CA ALA A 148 14.00 -22.12 13.66
C ALA A 148 15.05 -22.20 14.78
N MET A 149 14.87 -21.46 15.88
CA MET A 149 15.91 -21.30 16.91
C MET A 149 15.53 -21.86 18.29
N MET A 150 14.25 -21.95 18.63
CA MET A 150 13.84 -22.42 19.97
C MET A 150 14.25 -23.89 20.16
N GLY A 151 15.00 -24.18 21.23
CA GLY A 151 15.60 -25.51 21.45
C GLY A 151 16.97 -25.71 20.77
N LEU A 152 17.43 -24.81 19.90
CA LEU A 152 18.74 -24.97 19.28
C LEU A 152 19.89 -24.67 20.26
N PRO A 153 21.01 -25.41 20.23
CA PRO A 153 22.22 -25.04 20.96
C PRO A 153 22.78 -23.69 20.48
N THR A 154 23.25 -22.85 21.40
CA THR A 154 23.78 -21.52 21.07
C THR A 154 24.95 -21.58 20.10
N ALA A 155 25.84 -22.57 20.26
CA ALA A 155 26.95 -22.80 19.34
C ALA A 155 26.53 -23.32 17.95
N ALA A 156 25.27 -23.76 17.78
CA ALA A 156 24.73 -24.19 16.50
C ALA A 156 23.96 -23.09 15.75
N ALA A 157 23.91 -21.85 16.27
CA ALA A 157 23.10 -20.78 15.68
C ALA A 157 23.39 -20.51 14.20
N ASP A 158 24.64 -20.64 13.75
CA ASP A 158 25.03 -20.46 12.34
C ASP A 158 24.33 -21.43 11.37
N TRP A 159 23.84 -22.58 11.86
CA TRP A 159 23.02 -23.50 11.07
C TRP A 159 21.66 -22.92 10.69
N THR A 160 21.20 -21.88 11.37
CA THR A 160 19.89 -21.27 11.10
C THR A 160 19.95 -20.20 10.04
N ASN A 161 21.06 -19.48 9.87
CA ASN A 161 21.13 -18.29 8.99
C ASN A 161 20.57 -18.49 7.58
N GLY A 162 20.94 -19.58 6.90
CA GLY A 162 20.42 -19.87 5.56
C GLY A 162 18.92 -20.18 5.55
N VAL A 163 18.45 -20.93 6.55
CA VAL A 163 17.05 -21.35 6.67
C VAL A 163 16.17 -20.18 7.10
N LEU A 164 16.63 -19.38 8.07
CA LEU A 164 16.00 -18.13 8.51
C LEU A 164 15.87 -17.15 7.34
N LYS A 165 16.91 -16.97 6.53
CA LYS A 165 16.85 -16.07 5.36
C LYS A 165 15.79 -16.51 4.36
N GLN A 166 15.66 -17.81 4.11
CA GLN A 166 14.64 -18.34 3.21
C GLN A 166 13.22 -18.13 3.77
N HIS A 167 12.99 -18.48 5.04
CA HIS A 167 11.67 -18.35 5.67
C HIS A 167 11.26 -16.89 5.88
N LEU A 168 12.21 -16.02 6.25
CA LEU A 168 11.98 -14.58 6.36
C LEU A 168 11.59 -13.99 5.01
N ASN A 169 12.28 -14.36 3.92
CA ASN A 169 11.92 -13.90 2.58
C ASN A 169 10.52 -14.38 2.18
N ALA A 170 10.17 -15.65 2.44
CA ALA A 170 8.83 -16.16 2.16
C ALA A 170 7.75 -15.43 2.98
N TYR A 171 8.03 -15.14 4.25
CA TYR A 171 7.15 -14.37 5.11
C TYR A 171 6.92 -12.95 4.57
N LEU A 172 8.01 -12.25 4.19
CA LEU A 172 7.94 -10.91 3.60
C LEU A 172 7.21 -10.91 2.26
N GLU A 173 7.43 -11.89 1.38
CA GLU A 173 6.70 -11.97 0.11
C GLU A 173 5.19 -12.03 0.30
N GLN A 174 4.73 -12.65 1.39
CA GLN A 174 3.31 -12.75 1.72
C GLN A 174 2.76 -11.49 2.42
N HIS A 175 3.51 -10.89 3.36
CA HIS A 175 2.99 -9.85 4.25
C HIS A 175 3.48 -8.44 3.91
N LEU A 176 4.71 -8.31 3.39
CA LEU A 176 5.37 -7.04 3.11
C LEU A 176 6.29 -7.16 1.86
N PRO A 177 5.75 -7.47 0.68
CA PRO A 177 6.55 -7.77 -0.53
C PRO A 177 7.34 -6.56 -1.04
N GLU A 178 6.95 -5.37 -0.62
CA GLU A 178 7.55 -4.11 -1.04
C GLU A 178 8.83 -3.76 -0.26
N PHE A 179 9.20 -4.58 0.71
CA PHE A 179 10.39 -4.40 1.53
C PHE A 179 11.28 -5.64 1.47
N ARG A 180 12.55 -5.45 1.82
CA ARG A 180 13.53 -6.49 2.10
C ARG A 180 13.95 -6.35 3.55
N ALA A 181 14.36 -7.44 4.16
CA ALA A 181 14.88 -7.41 5.51
C ALA A 181 16.17 -8.22 5.62
N ASP A 182 17.04 -7.74 6.50
CA ASP A 182 18.24 -8.42 6.95
C ASP A 182 18.14 -8.53 8.46
N PHE A 183 18.83 -9.51 9.02
CA PHE A 183 18.81 -9.76 10.44
C PHE A 183 20.21 -10.03 10.97
N ASP A 184 20.41 -9.69 12.22
CA ASP A 184 21.58 -10.04 13.01
C ASP A 184 21.12 -10.78 14.27
N VAL A 185 21.79 -11.90 14.58
CA VAL A 185 21.41 -12.79 15.69
C VAL A 185 22.53 -12.77 16.72
N ASN A 186 22.18 -12.48 17.97
CA ASN A 186 23.06 -12.70 19.12
C ASN A 186 22.64 -14.00 19.84
N PRO A 187 23.34 -15.13 19.62
CA PRO A 187 22.92 -16.42 20.12
C PRO A 187 23.28 -16.61 21.60
N GLU A 188 22.30 -16.39 22.45
CA GLU A 188 22.34 -16.61 23.90
C GLU A 188 21.09 -17.43 24.32
N PRO A 189 21.03 -18.00 25.54
CA PRO A 189 19.82 -18.66 26.02
C PRO A 189 18.56 -17.78 25.89
N HIS A 190 18.74 -16.46 26.04
CA HIS A 190 17.77 -15.43 25.66
C HIS A 190 18.25 -14.70 24.40
N THR A 191 17.99 -15.29 23.24
CA THR A 191 18.49 -14.81 21.96
C THR A 191 17.85 -13.47 21.58
N GLN A 192 18.67 -12.52 21.14
CA GLN A 192 18.23 -11.24 20.59
C GLN A 192 18.43 -11.23 19.08
N VAL A 193 17.40 -10.84 18.34
CA VAL A 193 17.43 -10.69 16.88
C VAL A 193 17.17 -9.23 16.53
N LYS A 194 18.07 -8.61 15.78
CA LYS A 194 17.86 -7.28 15.21
C LYS A 194 17.42 -7.43 13.77
N LEU A 195 16.15 -7.11 13.48
CA LEU A 195 15.56 -7.16 12.15
C LEU A 195 15.57 -5.75 11.54
N MET A 196 16.36 -5.56 10.49
CA MET A 196 16.45 -4.31 9.74
C MET A 196 15.64 -4.42 8.44
N VAL A 197 14.65 -3.55 8.27
CA VAL A 197 13.72 -3.57 7.14
C VAL A 197 13.92 -2.32 6.28
N TYR A 198 14.04 -2.53 4.98
CA TYR A 198 14.45 -1.49 4.03
C TYR A 198 13.63 -1.58 2.73
N PRO A 199 13.26 -0.43 2.12
CA PRO A 199 12.32 -0.38 1.01
C PRO A 199 12.91 -0.98 -0.27
N ARG A 200 12.05 -1.61 -1.09
CA ARG A 200 12.37 -1.99 -2.47
C ARG A 200 11.89 -0.91 -3.44
N LEU A 201 12.56 -0.84 -4.60
CA LEU A 201 12.10 -0.03 -5.72
C LEU A 201 10.90 -0.70 -6.42
N PRO A 202 9.99 0.08 -7.03
CA PRO A 202 9.99 1.55 -7.14
C PRO A 202 9.43 2.24 -5.87
N VAL A 203 10.01 3.40 -5.53
CA VAL A 203 9.56 4.26 -4.43
C VAL A 203 8.96 5.56 -4.96
N VAL A 204 8.12 6.21 -4.16
CA VAL A 204 7.63 7.56 -4.47
C VAL A 204 8.79 8.54 -4.39
N ARG A 205 9.04 9.26 -5.48
CA ARG A 205 10.12 10.25 -5.60
C ARG A 205 9.60 11.66 -5.41
N THR A 206 8.42 11.93 -5.95
CA THR A 206 7.79 13.25 -5.89
C THR A 206 6.29 13.12 -5.69
N VAL A 207 5.72 14.16 -5.08
CA VAL A 207 4.27 14.29 -4.86
C VAL A 207 3.77 15.58 -5.47
N ASP A 208 2.85 15.45 -6.43
CA ASP A 208 2.13 16.57 -7.02
C ASP A 208 0.82 16.81 -6.25
N LEU A 209 0.86 17.74 -5.29
CA LEU A 209 -0.30 18.13 -4.51
C LEU A 209 -1.15 19.18 -5.23
N SER A 210 -2.42 18.84 -5.44
CA SER A 210 -3.49 19.74 -5.86
C SER A 210 -4.53 19.90 -4.74
N MET A 211 -4.87 21.14 -4.40
CA MET A 211 -5.91 21.45 -3.40
C MET A 211 -7.05 22.23 -4.05
N ARG A 212 -8.31 21.86 -3.74
CA ARG A 212 -9.50 22.47 -4.33
C ARG A 212 -10.66 22.57 -3.33
N SER A 213 -11.54 23.55 -3.54
CA SER A 213 -12.85 23.63 -2.88
C SER A 213 -13.91 24.16 -3.84
N ASP A 214 -15.15 23.71 -3.66
CA ASP A 214 -16.33 24.23 -4.36
C ASP A 214 -17.16 25.20 -3.49
N THR A 215 -16.77 25.32 -2.21
CA THR A 215 -17.52 26.02 -1.16
C THR A 215 -16.74 27.18 -0.54
N VAL A 216 -15.41 27.20 -0.63
CA VAL A 216 -14.56 28.33 -0.26
C VAL A 216 -13.60 28.71 -1.39
N PRO A 217 -13.11 29.96 -1.46
CA PRO A 217 -12.13 30.37 -2.45
C PRO A 217 -10.82 29.57 -2.31
N ASN A 218 -10.18 29.23 -3.43
CA ASN A 218 -8.93 28.46 -3.41
C ASN A 218 -7.77 29.21 -2.74
N SER A 219 -7.83 30.56 -2.68
CA SER A 219 -6.88 31.38 -1.93
C SER A 219 -6.88 31.10 -0.42
N ALA A 220 -8.03 30.71 0.14
CA ALA A 220 -8.12 30.31 1.55
C ALA A 220 -7.38 28.98 1.80
N LEU A 221 -7.37 28.08 0.81
CA LEU A 221 -6.64 26.81 0.89
C LEU A 221 -5.13 26.99 0.68
N LEU A 222 -4.72 27.96 -0.16
CA LEU A 222 -3.31 28.27 -0.43
C LEU A 222 -2.53 28.58 0.85
N ALA A 223 -3.17 29.25 1.83
CA ALA A 223 -2.58 29.54 3.14
C ALA A 223 -2.25 28.29 3.98
N ARG A 224 -2.73 27.10 3.57
CA ARG A 224 -2.55 25.81 4.25
C ARG A 224 -1.91 24.75 3.36
N ARG A 225 -1.43 25.14 2.18
CA ARG A 225 -0.79 24.23 1.24
C ARG A 225 0.48 23.62 1.80
N ASP A 226 1.27 24.41 2.52
CA ASP A 226 2.47 24.00 3.24
C ASP A 226 2.20 22.87 4.26
N VAL A 227 1.11 22.98 5.03
CA VAL A 227 0.73 21.97 6.02
C VAL A 227 0.35 20.65 5.33
N MET A 228 -0.48 20.72 4.29
CA MET A 228 -0.86 19.52 3.52
C MET A 228 0.34 18.93 2.78
N GLN A 229 1.22 19.77 2.23
CA GLN A 229 2.43 19.35 1.54
C GLN A 229 3.33 18.56 2.49
N ALA A 230 3.58 19.06 3.70
CA ALA A 230 4.39 18.34 4.69
C ALA A 230 3.82 16.97 5.07
N GLN A 231 2.48 16.82 5.10
CA GLN A 231 1.83 15.53 5.37
C GLN A 231 1.98 14.55 4.20
N VAL A 232 1.75 15.01 2.96
CA VAL A 232 1.88 14.13 1.80
C VAL A 232 3.34 13.81 1.49
N ASP A 233 4.28 14.68 1.84
CA ASP A 233 5.72 14.44 1.71
C ASP A 233 6.19 13.29 2.61
N GLU A 234 5.41 12.89 3.63
CA GLU A 234 5.69 11.68 4.44
C GLU A 234 5.70 10.40 3.59
N ILE A 235 5.08 10.38 2.40
CA ILE A 235 5.11 9.19 1.53
C ILE A 235 6.31 9.19 0.57
N VAL A 236 7.11 10.27 0.53
CA VAL A 236 8.33 10.32 -0.29
C VAL A 236 9.35 9.32 0.27
N GLY A 237 9.92 8.49 -0.60
CA GLY A 237 10.80 7.39 -0.23
C GLY A 237 10.08 6.07 0.06
N VAL A 238 8.75 6.08 0.21
CA VAL A 238 7.95 4.87 0.49
C VAL A 238 7.73 4.06 -0.80
N PRO A 239 7.79 2.72 -0.76
CA PRO A 239 7.48 1.88 -1.92
C PRO A 239 6.08 2.14 -2.50
N VAL A 240 5.99 2.24 -3.83
CA VAL A 240 4.71 2.53 -4.52
C VAL A 240 3.67 1.44 -4.26
N GLY A 241 4.09 0.17 -4.20
CA GLY A 241 3.20 -0.94 -3.87
C GLY A 241 2.59 -0.82 -2.46
N PHE A 242 3.40 -0.37 -1.50
CA PHE A 242 2.96 -0.20 -0.11
C PHE A 242 1.95 0.94 0.00
N VAL A 243 2.22 2.09 -0.64
CA VAL A 243 1.27 3.22 -0.71
C VAL A 243 -0.04 2.79 -1.37
N ARG A 244 0.03 1.91 -2.38
CA ARG A 244 -1.17 1.38 -3.05
C ARG A 244 -1.99 0.48 -2.13
N ARG A 245 -1.34 -0.41 -1.38
CA ARG A 245 -1.99 -1.33 -0.44
C ARG A 245 -2.65 -0.58 0.72
N HIS A 246 -1.98 0.45 1.24
CA HIS A 246 -2.44 1.27 2.36
C HIS A 246 -3.12 2.58 1.98
N ARG A 247 -3.52 2.72 0.71
CA ARG A 247 -4.06 3.97 0.16
C ARG A 247 -5.21 4.54 0.98
N GLN A 248 -6.18 3.71 1.36
CA GLN A 248 -7.37 4.16 2.09
C GLN A 248 -7.04 4.72 3.47
N GLU A 249 -6.11 4.09 4.19
CA GLU A 249 -5.67 4.55 5.50
C GLU A 249 -4.93 5.89 5.38
N LEU A 250 -4.02 6.01 4.39
CA LEU A 250 -3.29 7.25 4.12
C LEU A 250 -4.23 8.40 3.71
N GLU A 251 -5.18 8.15 2.80
CA GLU A 251 -6.18 9.13 2.36
C GLU A 251 -7.02 9.66 3.55
N GLN A 252 -7.47 8.76 4.42
CA GLN A 252 -8.21 9.12 5.62
C GLN A 252 -7.35 9.91 6.61
N ALA A 253 -6.10 9.49 6.81
CA ALA A 253 -5.21 10.13 7.76
C ALA A 253 -4.81 11.55 7.31
N PHE A 254 -4.60 11.77 6.01
CA PHE A 254 -4.34 13.10 5.46
C PHE A 254 -5.59 14.00 5.52
N ALA A 255 -6.77 13.46 5.23
CA ALA A 255 -8.03 14.19 5.39
C ALA A 255 -8.24 14.66 6.84
N GLN A 256 -8.12 13.74 7.80
CA GLN A 256 -8.25 14.04 9.23
C GLN A 256 -7.17 15.01 9.72
N GLY A 257 -5.97 14.96 9.14
CA GLY A 257 -4.87 15.88 9.44
C GLY A 257 -5.23 17.35 9.20
N LEU A 258 -6.01 17.63 8.15
CA LEU A 258 -6.56 18.97 7.87
C LEU A 258 -7.83 19.23 8.68
N ASP A 259 -8.78 18.30 8.69
CA ASP A 259 -10.10 18.49 9.31
C ASP A 259 -10.02 18.70 10.84
N ASN A 260 -9.00 18.16 11.50
CA ASN A 260 -8.77 18.35 12.94
C ASN A 260 -8.16 19.73 13.27
N ARG A 261 -7.81 20.56 12.29
CA ARG A 261 -7.30 21.92 12.55
C ARG A 261 -8.42 22.86 13.00
N GLN A 262 -8.06 23.89 13.77
CA GLN A 262 -9.03 24.79 14.39
C GLN A 262 -9.84 25.59 13.36
N ASP A 263 -9.20 26.06 12.30
CA ASP A 263 -9.82 26.80 11.19
C ASP A 263 -10.76 25.92 10.36
N PHE A 264 -10.37 24.68 10.07
CA PHE A 264 -11.23 23.71 9.39
C PHE A 264 -12.44 23.31 10.24
N ARG A 265 -12.24 23.09 11.56
CA ARG A 265 -13.34 22.82 12.50
C ARG A 265 -14.30 24.00 12.63
N ALA A 266 -13.77 25.23 12.74
CA ALA A 266 -14.59 26.44 12.83
C ALA A 266 -15.51 26.61 11.61
N LEU A 267 -15.02 26.23 10.43
CA LEU A 267 -15.77 26.29 9.18
C LEU A 267 -16.58 25.01 8.90
N SER A 268 -16.50 23.97 9.75
CA SER A 268 -17.09 22.65 9.51
C SER A 268 -16.71 22.08 8.13
N MET A 269 -15.43 22.18 7.81
CA MET A 269 -14.83 21.64 6.59
C MET A 269 -14.77 20.11 6.67
N GLN A 270 -14.96 19.47 5.52
CA GLN A 270 -14.76 18.06 5.31
C GLN A 270 -13.79 17.88 4.15
N THR A 271 -12.68 17.24 4.42
CA THR A 271 -11.63 17.00 3.44
C THR A 271 -11.73 15.58 2.89
N LYS A 272 -11.62 15.44 1.57
CA LYS A 272 -11.48 14.17 0.88
C LYS A 272 -10.16 14.19 0.12
N VAL A 273 -9.33 13.20 0.39
CA VAL A 273 -8.04 13.03 -0.29
C VAL A 273 -8.13 11.83 -1.21
N ALA A 274 -7.63 11.99 -2.43
CA ALA A 274 -7.44 10.90 -3.38
C ALA A 274 -5.95 10.83 -3.75
N ILE A 275 -5.36 9.65 -3.59
CA ILE A 275 -3.95 9.38 -3.90
C ILE A 275 -3.91 8.45 -5.12
N GLU A 276 -3.16 8.84 -6.13
CA GLU A 276 -2.82 8.01 -7.30
C GLU A 276 -1.36 7.53 -7.18
N PRO A 277 -1.11 6.31 -6.68
CA PRO A 277 0.25 5.87 -6.34
C PRO A 277 1.10 5.59 -7.58
N ALA A 278 2.21 6.31 -7.69
CA ALA A 278 3.24 6.15 -8.73
C ALA A 278 4.59 6.71 -8.24
N GLU A 279 5.68 6.52 -8.98
CA GLU A 279 6.97 7.18 -8.65
C GLU A 279 6.81 8.71 -8.59
N ARG A 280 5.94 9.25 -9.45
CA ARG A 280 5.41 10.62 -9.37
C ARG A 280 3.96 10.54 -8.92
N THR A 281 3.73 10.55 -7.61
CA THR A 281 2.40 10.38 -7.03
C THR A 281 1.59 11.66 -7.19
N GLN A 282 0.32 11.54 -7.58
CA GLN A 282 -0.61 12.66 -7.60
C GLN A 282 -1.51 12.59 -6.38
N VAL A 283 -1.67 13.72 -5.69
CA VAL A 283 -2.57 13.82 -4.54
C VAL A 283 -3.55 14.96 -4.78
N MET A 284 -4.84 14.63 -4.80
CA MET A 284 -5.92 15.60 -4.87
C MET A 284 -6.58 15.71 -3.50
N SER A 285 -6.47 16.88 -2.88
CA SER A 285 -7.19 17.21 -1.64
C SER A 285 -8.35 18.15 -1.95
N ARG A 286 -9.55 17.74 -1.59
CA ARG A 286 -10.77 18.52 -1.76
C ARG A 286 -11.41 18.79 -0.42
N SER A 287 -11.46 20.07 -0.04
CA SER A 287 -11.98 20.48 1.26
C SER A 287 -13.22 21.34 1.08
N ASP A 288 -14.36 20.85 1.52
CA ASP A 288 -15.66 21.50 1.35
C ASP A 288 -16.37 21.69 2.71
N THR A 289 -17.05 22.83 2.90
CA THR A 289 -17.91 23.07 4.07
C THR A 289 -19.38 22.81 3.75
N SER A 290 -20.09 22.26 4.73
CA SER A 290 -21.55 22.09 4.66
C SER A 290 -22.33 23.28 5.19
N ARG A 291 -21.67 24.26 5.83
CA ARG A 291 -22.33 25.38 6.51
C ARG A 291 -22.31 26.67 5.72
N TYR A 292 -21.23 26.93 4.98
CA TYR A 292 -21.03 28.19 4.30
C TYR A 292 -20.70 27.99 2.83
N ARG A 293 -20.91 29.03 2.02
CA ARG A 293 -20.49 29.04 0.62
C ARG A 293 -19.97 30.44 0.29
N LEU A 294 -18.67 30.52 0.07
CA LEU A 294 -17.96 31.73 -0.30
C LEU A 294 -17.44 31.54 -1.73
N ARG A 295 -17.87 32.40 -2.65
CA ARG A 295 -17.40 32.37 -4.05
C ARG A 295 -17.08 33.77 -4.53
N LEU A 296 -15.95 33.90 -5.23
CA LEU A 296 -15.62 35.09 -5.98
C LEU A 296 -15.80 34.80 -7.46
N SER A 297 -16.59 35.62 -8.16
CA SER A 297 -16.80 35.47 -9.59
C SER A 297 -16.62 36.81 -10.28
N GLY A 298 -16.00 36.81 -11.45
CA GLY A 298 -15.89 37.98 -12.32
C GLY A 298 -16.50 37.67 -13.67
N TRP A 299 -17.14 38.65 -14.31
CA TRP A 299 -17.54 38.49 -15.70
C TRP A 299 -17.31 39.73 -16.54
N LEU A 300 -17.12 39.46 -17.84
CA LEU A 300 -16.89 40.44 -18.89
C LEU A 300 -17.92 40.21 -20.00
N ASP A 301 -18.77 41.21 -20.25
CA ASP A 301 -19.74 41.22 -21.34
C ASP A 301 -19.05 41.70 -22.64
N ILE A 302 -19.19 40.92 -23.73
CA ILE A 302 -18.61 41.15 -25.05
C ILE A 302 -19.74 41.32 -26.07
N GLY A 303 -19.74 42.45 -26.80
CA GLY A 303 -20.70 42.74 -27.87
C GLY A 303 -22.05 43.29 -27.39
N ARG A 304 -22.18 43.65 -26.11
CA ARG A 304 -23.36 44.31 -25.55
C ARG A 304 -23.42 45.77 -26.01
N LYS A 305 -24.57 46.22 -26.54
CA LYS A 305 -24.73 47.59 -27.05
C LYS A 305 -25.17 48.56 -25.95
N GLU A 306 -24.70 49.80 -26.03
CA GLU A 306 -25.05 50.89 -25.12
C GLU A 306 -26.54 51.26 -25.21
N LYS A 307 -27.21 51.42 -24.06
CA LYS A 307 -28.64 51.79 -23.94
C LYS A 307 -28.91 52.66 -22.71
N ALA A 308 -30.12 53.24 -22.63
CA ALA A 308 -30.56 54.06 -21.50
C ALA A 308 -30.45 53.36 -20.13
N SER A 309 -30.61 52.03 -20.08
CA SER A 309 -30.50 51.22 -18.86
C SER A 309 -29.09 50.65 -18.59
N HIS A 310 -28.15 50.73 -19.55
CA HIS A 310 -26.81 50.14 -19.45
C HIS A 310 -25.81 50.90 -20.33
N LYS A 311 -24.81 51.52 -19.69
CA LYS A 311 -23.72 52.20 -20.42
C LYS A 311 -22.59 51.21 -20.72
N ASN A 312 -21.79 51.53 -21.73
CA ASN A 312 -20.67 50.68 -22.16
C ASN A 312 -19.61 50.46 -21.06
N ASP A 313 -19.53 51.36 -20.09
CA ASP A 313 -18.65 51.27 -18.91
C ASP A 313 -19.26 50.45 -17.76
N GLU A 314 -20.08 49.44 -18.07
CA GLU A 314 -20.62 48.46 -17.11
C GLU A 314 -20.40 47.02 -17.58
N ASN A 315 -19.40 46.80 -18.45
CA ASN A 315 -19.15 45.50 -19.06
C ASN A 315 -18.37 44.55 -18.16
N MET A 316 -17.72 45.06 -17.11
CA MET A 316 -17.00 44.26 -16.11
C MET A 316 -17.65 44.32 -14.72
N LEU A 317 -17.88 43.16 -14.11
CA LEU A 317 -18.44 43.05 -12.76
C LEU A 317 -17.72 41.96 -11.97
N LEU A 318 -17.44 42.27 -10.71
CA LEU A 318 -16.90 41.35 -9.72
C LEU A 318 -17.96 41.10 -8.65
N ARG A 319 -18.40 39.85 -8.49
CA ARG A 319 -19.40 39.42 -7.52
C ARG A 319 -18.76 38.55 -6.45
N LEU A 320 -18.86 39.01 -5.21
CA LEU A 320 -18.61 38.19 -4.03
C LEU A 320 -19.94 37.60 -3.55
N HIS A 321 -20.02 36.29 -3.49
CA HIS A 321 -21.14 35.53 -2.94
C HIS A 321 -20.75 34.99 -1.57
N ALA A 322 -21.47 35.40 -0.53
CA ALA A 322 -21.35 34.84 0.81
C ALA A 322 -22.68 34.27 1.27
N GLY A 323 -22.76 32.94 1.33
CA GLY A 323 -23.96 32.18 1.70
C GLY A 323 -23.77 31.31 2.95
N GLN A 324 -24.89 31.08 3.63
CA GLN A 324 -25.03 30.14 4.72
C GLN A 324 -26.10 29.10 4.36
N MET A 325 -25.72 27.83 4.47
CA MET A 325 -26.63 26.69 4.27
C MET A 325 -27.55 26.56 5.48
N LEU A 326 -28.86 26.54 5.24
CA LEU A 326 -29.87 26.21 6.25
C LEU A 326 -30.16 24.71 6.33
N GLY A 327 -29.75 23.97 5.29
CA GLY A 327 -29.88 22.54 5.17
C GLY A 327 -29.14 22.05 3.93
N SER A 328 -29.45 20.84 3.46
CA SER A 328 -28.81 20.28 2.26
C SER A 328 -29.29 20.89 0.93
N LYS A 329 -30.40 21.64 0.95
CA LYS A 329 -31.05 22.20 -0.25
C LYS A 329 -31.25 23.71 -0.20
N ASP A 330 -31.25 24.31 0.98
CA ASP A 330 -31.60 25.70 1.18
C ASP A 330 -30.38 26.51 1.59
N GLU A 331 -30.17 27.63 0.90
CA GLU A 331 -29.08 28.57 1.17
C GLU A 331 -29.62 29.99 1.21
N ILE A 332 -29.30 30.73 2.27
CA ILE A 332 -29.47 32.18 2.34
C ILE A 332 -28.11 32.80 2.04
N PHE A 333 -28.08 33.84 1.21
CA PHE A 333 -26.83 34.44 0.79
C PHE A 333 -26.90 35.93 0.57
N VAL A 334 -25.74 36.58 0.66
CA VAL A 334 -25.52 37.98 0.31
C VAL A 334 -24.60 38.01 -0.91
N LEU A 335 -24.97 38.81 -1.91
CA LEU A 335 -24.12 39.13 -3.05
C LEU A 335 -23.64 40.57 -2.93
N ALA A 336 -22.34 40.79 -3.02
CA ALA A 336 -21.75 42.11 -3.18
C ALA A 336 -21.18 42.22 -4.59
N ASP A 337 -21.76 43.11 -5.39
CA ASP A 337 -21.39 43.35 -6.78
C ASP A 337 -20.59 44.65 -6.88
N LEU A 338 -19.34 44.56 -7.33
CA LEU A 338 -18.49 45.69 -7.63
C LEU A 338 -18.40 45.87 -9.16
N LEU A 339 -18.76 47.05 -9.66
CA LEU A 339 -18.49 47.48 -11.03
C LEU A 339 -17.25 48.37 -11.00
N PRO A 340 -16.06 47.83 -11.34
CA PRO A 340 -14.79 48.54 -11.15
C PRO A 340 -14.69 49.80 -12.02
N GLU A 341 -15.28 49.76 -13.21
CA GLU A 341 -15.27 50.84 -14.20
C GLU A 341 -15.90 52.14 -13.68
N LYS A 342 -16.86 52.06 -12.75
CA LYS A 342 -17.51 53.23 -12.14
C LYS A 342 -17.34 53.32 -10.63
N MET A 343 -16.55 52.42 -10.02
CA MET A 343 -16.44 52.25 -8.57
C MET A 343 -17.82 52.21 -7.88
N LYS A 344 -18.80 51.55 -8.51
CA LYS A 344 -20.13 51.36 -7.94
C LYS A 344 -20.20 49.98 -7.28
N TRP A 345 -20.70 49.94 -6.06
CA TRP A 345 -20.97 48.68 -5.33
C TRP A 345 -22.47 48.47 -5.14
N ASN A 346 -23.01 47.29 -5.33
CA ASN A 346 -24.41 46.96 -5.03
C ASN A 346 -24.45 45.73 -4.14
N TRP A 347 -25.51 45.58 -3.34
CA TRP A 347 -25.66 44.45 -2.45
C TRP A 347 -27.05 43.84 -2.61
N GLN A 348 -27.12 42.52 -2.71
CA GLN A 348 -28.35 41.76 -2.85
C GLN A 348 -28.45 40.72 -1.74
N LEU A 349 -29.62 40.57 -1.15
CA LEU A 349 -29.91 39.45 -0.25
C LEU A 349 -30.71 38.41 -1.03
N GLY A 350 -30.31 37.15 -0.96
CA GLY A 350 -30.94 36.08 -1.70
C GLY A 350 -31.21 34.84 -0.87
N TRP A 351 -32.16 34.05 -1.35
CA TRP A 351 -32.43 32.70 -0.91
C TRP A 351 -32.48 31.81 -2.16
N GLN A 352 -31.92 30.61 -2.07
CA GLN A 352 -31.97 29.63 -3.14
C GLN A 352 -32.31 28.24 -2.60
N HIS A 353 -33.04 27.49 -3.43
CA HIS A 353 -33.47 26.13 -3.15
C HIS A 353 -33.04 25.19 -4.29
N ASP A 354 -32.35 24.12 -3.92
CA ASP A 354 -31.92 23.05 -4.82
C ASP A 354 -33.02 21.98 -4.96
N LEU A 355 -33.56 21.83 -6.17
CA LEU A 355 -34.56 20.86 -6.56
C LEU A 355 -33.89 19.64 -7.20
N ARG A 356 -34.56 18.48 -7.12
CA ARG A 356 -34.08 17.26 -7.78
C ARG A 356 -33.88 17.48 -9.29
N GLY A 357 -32.84 16.85 -9.84
CA GLY A 357 -32.52 16.93 -11.28
C GLY A 357 -31.67 18.13 -11.67
N GLY A 358 -30.91 18.71 -10.74
CA GLY A 358 -29.98 19.81 -11.02
C GLY A 358 -30.69 21.12 -11.34
N ARG A 359 -31.91 21.32 -10.81
CA ARG A 359 -32.67 22.54 -10.96
C ARG A 359 -32.54 23.36 -9.69
N LEU A 360 -32.27 24.64 -9.83
CA LEU A 360 -32.09 25.55 -8.70
C LEU A 360 -32.98 26.77 -8.92
N VAL A 361 -33.76 27.11 -7.91
CA VAL A 361 -34.63 28.30 -7.92
C VAL A 361 -34.10 29.26 -6.87
N GLY A 362 -34.00 30.53 -7.24
CA GLY A 362 -33.51 31.60 -6.38
C GLY A 362 -34.43 32.80 -6.40
N LEU A 363 -34.49 33.46 -5.24
CA LEU A 363 -35.13 34.74 -5.04
C LEU A 363 -34.07 35.69 -4.49
N ARG A 364 -33.91 36.86 -5.09
CA ARG A 364 -32.98 37.90 -4.64
C ARG A 364 -33.71 39.22 -4.49
N TYR A 365 -33.30 40.00 -3.51
CA TYR A 365 -33.78 41.34 -3.24
C TYR A 365 -32.63 42.33 -3.39
N ASP A 366 -32.74 43.23 -4.35
CA ASP A 366 -31.78 44.30 -4.58
C ASP A 366 -32.01 45.41 -3.55
N MET A 367 -31.04 45.61 -2.65
CA MET A 367 -31.16 46.57 -1.54
C MET A 367 -31.12 48.03 -2.02
N ARG A 368 -30.59 48.30 -3.20
CA ARG A 368 -30.55 49.67 -3.75
C ARG A 368 -31.81 49.99 -4.52
N LYS A 369 -32.21 49.10 -5.43
CA LYS A 369 -33.40 49.29 -6.26
C LYS A 369 -34.71 48.97 -5.51
N HIS A 370 -34.65 48.32 -4.35
CA HIS A 370 -35.81 47.88 -3.56
C HIS A 370 -36.76 46.98 -4.35
N LYS A 371 -36.21 46.06 -5.13
CA LYS A 371 -36.95 45.23 -6.09
C LYS A 371 -36.48 43.78 -6.05
N LEU A 372 -37.40 42.88 -6.40
CA LEU A 372 -37.15 41.44 -6.43
C LEU A 372 -36.59 41.00 -7.78
N ILE A 373 -35.73 40.00 -7.72
CA ILE A 373 -35.12 39.32 -8.86
C ILE A 373 -35.38 37.83 -8.65
N TYR A 374 -35.95 37.17 -9.65
CA TYR A 374 -36.18 35.74 -9.64
C TYR A 374 -35.15 35.08 -10.53
N ASP A 375 -34.47 34.03 -10.06
CA ASP A 375 -33.55 33.24 -10.88
C ASP A 375 -33.92 31.76 -10.89
N ILE A 376 -33.79 31.15 -12.06
CA ILE A 376 -33.94 29.70 -12.24
C ILE A 376 -32.73 29.22 -13.02
N ARG A 377 -32.10 28.16 -12.53
CA ARG A 377 -30.97 27.50 -13.17
C ARG A 377 -31.29 26.03 -13.37
N GLN A 378 -30.96 25.49 -14.54
CA GLN A 378 -31.14 24.08 -14.87
C GLN A 378 -29.83 23.53 -15.43
N GLN A 379 -29.24 22.56 -14.75
CA GLN A 379 -28.14 21.79 -15.29
C GLN A 379 -28.69 20.84 -16.37
N LEU A 380 -28.22 20.98 -17.61
CA LEU A 380 -28.65 20.15 -18.74
C LEU A 380 -27.70 18.97 -18.98
N ALA A 381 -26.39 19.21 -18.82
CA ALA A 381 -25.33 18.22 -18.94
C ALA A 381 -24.12 18.68 -18.10
N PRO A 382 -23.08 17.88 -17.83
CA PRO A 382 -21.96 18.26 -16.96
C PRO A 382 -21.30 19.61 -17.31
N ARG A 383 -21.31 20.01 -18.59
CA ARG A 383 -20.74 21.29 -19.09
C ARG A 383 -21.78 22.35 -19.48
N TRP A 384 -23.08 22.03 -19.49
CA TRP A 384 -24.14 22.92 -19.97
C TRP A 384 -25.11 23.30 -18.87
N LEU A 385 -25.35 24.61 -18.70
CA LEU A 385 -26.28 25.17 -17.73
C LEU A 385 -27.16 26.23 -18.39
N LEU A 386 -28.47 26.10 -18.25
CA LEU A 386 -29.45 27.10 -18.65
C LEU A 386 -29.80 27.97 -17.43
N ARG A 387 -29.76 29.28 -17.60
CA ARG A 387 -30.18 30.27 -16.60
C ARG A 387 -31.32 31.10 -17.17
N TYR A 388 -32.31 31.39 -16.35
CA TYR A 388 -33.31 32.40 -16.61
C TYR A 388 -33.40 33.33 -15.40
N GLU A 389 -33.37 34.63 -15.62
CA GLU A 389 -33.43 35.65 -14.58
C GLU A 389 -34.47 36.70 -14.96
N TYR A 390 -35.39 37.00 -14.04
CA TYR A 390 -36.41 38.02 -14.23
C TYR A 390 -36.25 39.13 -13.19
N ARG A 391 -36.01 40.36 -13.66
CA ARG A 391 -35.78 41.54 -12.84
C ARG A 391 -37.02 42.43 -12.81
N THR A 392 -37.67 42.54 -11.64
CA THR A 392 -38.90 43.35 -11.50
C THR A 392 -38.67 44.86 -11.52
N ALA A 393 -37.42 45.33 -11.35
CA ALA A 393 -37.11 46.75 -11.38
C ALA A 393 -37.36 47.37 -12.75
N ASP A 394 -36.98 46.65 -13.80
CA ASP A 394 -36.95 47.15 -15.16
C ASP A 394 -37.85 46.29 -16.09
N ASN A 395 -38.60 45.32 -15.55
CA ASN A 395 -39.42 44.32 -16.26
C ASN A 395 -38.63 43.57 -17.38
N MET A 396 -37.35 43.27 -17.11
CA MET A 396 -36.46 42.59 -18.05
C MET A 396 -36.28 41.11 -17.69
N GLY A 397 -36.35 40.26 -18.71
CA GLY A 397 -36.12 38.81 -18.61
C GLY A 397 -34.87 38.42 -19.38
N GLU A 398 -33.87 37.88 -18.68
CA GLU A 398 -32.61 37.41 -19.26
C GLU A 398 -32.56 35.88 -19.25
N ALA A 399 -32.53 35.27 -20.43
CA ALA A 399 -32.19 33.86 -20.61
C ALA A 399 -30.71 33.74 -20.98
N ALA A 400 -30.01 32.76 -20.43
CA ALA A 400 -28.60 32.56 -20.74
C ALA A 400 -28.24 31.08 -20.81
N LEU A 401 -27.47 30.70 -21.82
CA LEU A 401 -26.93 29.36 -21.97
C LEU A 401 -25.42 29.38 -21.71
N ARG A 402 -25.00 28.68 -20.66
CA ARG A 402 -23.60 28.63 -20.21
C ARG A 402 -22.94 27.32 -20.59
N TYR A 403 -21.73 27.43 -21.12
CA TYR A 403 -20.81 26.33 -21.41
C TYR A 403 -19.53 26.43 -20.55
N ARG A 404 -19.23 25.37 -19.78
CA ARG A 404 -18.03 25.30 -18.93
C ARG A 404 -16.83 24.85 -19.77
N LEU A 405 -15.93 25.78 -20.07
CA LEU A 405 -14.68 25.53 -20.81
C LEU A 405 -13.68 24.82 -19.91
N HIS A 406 -13.45 25.37 -18.71
CA HIS A 406 -12.59 24.85 -17.65
C HIS A 406 -13.25 25.08 -16.28
N ASP A 407 -12.70 24.53 -15.21
CA ASP A 407 -13.18 24.73 -13.84
C ASP A 407 -13.27 26.21 -13.44
N PHE A 408 -12.39 27.06 -13.99
CA PHE A 408 -12.28 28.48 -13.66
C PHE A 408 -12.93 29.40 -14.69
N VAL A 409 -13.20 28.92 -15.92
CA VAL A 409 -13.64 29.77 -17.03
C VAL A 409 -14.86 29.18 -17.72
N SER A 410 -15.90 29.99 -17.87
CA SER A 410 -17.14 29.63 -18.56
C SER A 410 -17.51 30.70 -19.58
N LEU A 411 -18.12 30.28 -20.69
CA LEU A 411 -18.72 31.18 -21.67
C LEU A 411 -20.23 31.10 -21.54
N GLU A 412 -20.91 32.24 -21.54
CA GLU A 412 -22.36 32.34 -21.41
C GLU A 412 -22.91 33.16 -22.58
N TYR A 413 -23.84 32.59 -23.35
CA TYR A 413 -24.57 33.32 -24.38
C TYR A 413 -25.86 33.84 -23.77
N VAL A 414 -26.01 35.16 -23.69
CA VAL A 414 -27.11 35.82 -22.99
C VAL A 414 -28.08 36.44 -24.01
N LEU A 415 -29.37 36.26 -23.73
CA LEU A 415 -30.51 36.76 -24.47
C LEU A 415 -31.40 37.54 -23.51
N ASP A 416 -31.59 38.82 -23.77
CA ASP A 416 -32.63 39.63 -23.13
C ASP A 416 -33.73 39.92 -24.16
N ASN A 417 -34.83 40.52 -23.73
CA ASN A 417 -35.95 40.91 -24.60
C ASN A 417 -35.54 41.84 -25.76
N GLU A 418 -34.37 42.48 -25.67
CA GLU A 418 -33.95 43.49 -26.64
C GLU A 418 -32.62 43.23 -27.35
N GLN A 419 -31.76 42.34 -26.86
CA GLN A 419 -30.45 42.07 -27.45
C GLN A 419 -29.84 40.74 -26.98
N ASN A 420 -28.82 40.29 -27.71
CA ASN A 420 -28.00 39.13 -27.39
C ASN A 420 -26.54 39.55 -27.23
N TRP A 421 -25.79 38.89 -26.35
CA TRP A 421 -24.36 39.10 -26.20
C TRP A 421 -23.66 37.87 -25.64
N LEU A 422 -22.32 37.89 -25.64
CA LEU A 422 -21.48 36.86 -25.04
C LEU A 422 -20.92 37.36 -23.73
N ARG A 423 -20.90 36.54 -22.70
CA ARG A 423 -20.33 36.83 -21.39
C ARG A 423 -19.27 35.80 -21.05
N LEU A 424 -18.08 36.27 -20.73
CA LEU A 424 -17.01 35.44 -20.17
C LEU A 424 -17.10 35.49 -18.65
N ILE A 425 -17.04 34.34 -17.97
CA ILE A 425 -17.17 34.25 -16.52
C ILE A 425 -15.93 33.54 -15.95
N GLY A 426 -15.23 34.19 -15.04
CA GLY A 426 -14.18 33.64 -14.20
C GLY A 426 -14.71 33.29 -12.81
N ASN A 427 -14.43 32.09 -12.30
CA ASN A 427 -14.69 31.71 -10.90
C ASN A 427 -13.35 31.54 -10.17
N PHE A 428 -13.22 32.10 -8.96
CA PHE A 428 -11.98 32.16 -8.19
C PHE A 428 -12.16 31.69 -6.74
#